data_AF-A0A529FN23-F1
#
_entry.id   AF-A0A529FN23-F1
#
_cell.length_a   1.000
_cell.length_b   1.000
_cell.length_c   1.000
_cell.angle_alpha   90.00
_cell.angle_beta   90.00
_cell.angle_gamma   90.00
#
_symmetry.space_group_name_H-M   'P 1'
#
loop_
_entity.id
_entity.type
_entity.pdbx_description
1 polymer ?
#
loop_
_entity_poly.entity_id
_entity_poly.type
_entity_poly.pdbx_seq_one_letter_code
_entity_poly.pdbx_strand_id
1 'polypeptide(L)'
;ADTQLNNAAGFANLIIATKDGHPVRLGDVTRVVDSVQTTTTASWYDGTRAIIMAVQRQPDANTVDVVDRVKAMLPSFQDQMPGAASIKLLNDRSTSIRQAVDDVQFTLLLTIALVVMVIFVFLRRVTATIIPAVAVPISLIATLGAMFLFGFSIDNISLMGLTLAVGLVVDDAIVMLENIFRHMEEDGLSAFDASLKGAREIGFTIISISISLVAVFIPVLLMGGVIGRIFN
;
A
#
# COMPACT_ATOMS: atom_id res chain seq x y z
N ALA A 1 29.51 43.61 16.23
CA ALA A 1 29.28 43.26 17.66
C ALA A 1 28.09 42.34 17.71
N ASP A 2 28.16 41.26 18.48
CA ASP A 2 27.09 40.29 18.62
C ASP A 2 25.98 40.89 19.51
N THR A 3 24.88 41.35 18.91
CA THR A 3 23.82 42.11 19.60
C THR A 3 22.60 41.25 19.94
N GLN A 4 22.60 39.95 19.63
CA GLN A 4 21.50 39.05 19.95
C GLN A 4 21.61 38.50 21.38
N LEU A 5 20.50 38.59 22.12
CA LEU A 5 20.34 38.00 23.44
C LEU A 5 19.79 36.58 23.29
N ASN A 6 20.43 35.60 23.93
CA ASN A 6 20.15 34.18 23.71
C ASN A 6 19.48 33.47 24.90
N ASN A 7 19.21 34.19 26.00
CA ASN A 7 18.61 33.62 27.20
C ASN A 7 17.73 34.64 27.94
N ALA A 8 16.81 34.15 28.76
CA ALA A 8 15.90 34.96 29.56
C ALA A 8 16.64 35.96 30.46
N ALA A 9 17.79 35.57 31.03
CA ALA A 9 18.59 36.46 31.89
C ALA A 9 19.13 37.69 31.14
N GLY A 10 19.52 37.52 29.87
CA GLY A 10 19.93 38.62 29.00
C GLY A 10 18.77 39.56 28.71
N PHE A 11 17.60 39.00 28.38
CA PHE A 11 16.38 39.79 28.15
C PHE A 11 15.88 40.50 29.41
N ALA A 12 16.02 39.90 30.60
CA ALA A 12 15.64 40.53 31.85
C ALA A 12 16.39 41.84 32.11
N ASN A 13 17.63 41.95 31.63
CA ASN A 13 18.47 43.14 31.77
C ASN A 13 18.24 44.19 30.67
N LEU A 14 17.35 43.95 29.72
CA LEU A 14 17.05 44.88 28.63
C LEU A 14 16.39 46.14 29.20
N ILE A 15 16.97 47.31 28.91
CA ILE A 15 16.43 48.60 29.33
C ILE A 15 15.25 48.94 28.41
N ILE A 16 14.05 49.08 28.99
CA ILE A 16 12.80 49.35 28.25
C ILE A 16 12.35 50.81 28.37
N ALA A 17 12.80 51.52 29.41
CA ALA A 17 12.55 52.94 29.60
C ALA A 17 13.63 53.56 30.49
N THR A 18 13.78 54.88 30.43
CA THR A 18 14.58 55.63 31.40
C THR A 18 13.71 56.75 31.95
N LYS A 19 13.53 56.78 33.26
CA LYS A 19 12.72 57.80 33.95
C LYS A 19 13.57 58.47 35.02
N ASP A 20 13.60 59.80 35.02
CA ASP A 20 14.35 60.61 35.98
C ASP A 20 15.83 60.20 36.12
N GLY A 21 16.46 59.77 35.02
CA GLY A 21 17.86 59.30 34.98
C GLY A 21 18.09 57.86 35.43
N HIS A 22 17.04 57.14 35.86
CA HIS A 22 17.12 55.73 36.26
C HIS A 22 16.60 54.81 35.14
N PRO A 23 17.41 53.82 34.69
CA PRO A 23 16.96 52.85 33.71
C PRO A 23 16.01 51.83 34.33
N VAL A 24 14.87 51.59 33.68
CA VAL A 24 13.91 50.52 34.02
C VAL A 24 14.18 49.32 33.12
N ARG A 25 14.43 48.16 33.72
CA ARG A 25 14.72 46.90 33.00
C ARG A 25 13.44 46.09 32.80
N LEU A 26 13.43 45.24 31.78
CA LEU A 26 12.30 44.36 31.50
C LEU A 26 11.96 43.45 32.69
N GLY A 27 12.98 42.94 33.38
CA GLY A 27 12.82 42.12 34.58
C GLY A 27 12.19 42.86 35.77
N ASP A 28 12.22 44.19 35.80
CA ASP A 28 11.60 44.98 36.87
C ASP A 28 10.07 45.02 36.73
N VAL A 29 9.54 44.75 35.53
CA VAL A 29 8.11 44.88 35.19
C VAL A 29 7.44 43.51 34.98
N THR A 30 8.19 42.49 34.56
CA THR A 30 7.65 41.17 34.28
C THR A 30 8.62 40.04 34.62
N ARG A 31 8.09 38.82 34.75
CA ARG A 31 8.90 37.62 34.96
C ARG A 31 9.37 37.07 33.62
N VAL A 32 10.65 37.25 33.32
CA VAL A 32 11.30 36.67 32.14
C VAL A 32 11.82 35.27 32.51
N VAL A 33 11.38 34.24 31.80
CA VAL A 33 11.77 32.85 32.03
C VAL A 33 12.14 32.16 30.73
N ASP A 34 13.15 31.29 30.78
CA ASP A 34 13.42 30.36 29.70
C ASP A 34 12.38 29.25 29.76
N SER A 35 11.54 29.20 28.74
CA SER A 35 10.44 28.24 28.63
C SER A 35 10.38 27.67 27.23
N VAL A 36 9.68 26.55 27.09
CA VAL A 36 9.28 26.01 25.79
C VAL A 36 8.22 26.89 25.15
N GLN A 37 8.11 26.81 23.82
CA GLN A 37 7.15 27.56 23.02
C GLN A 37 5.69 27.33 23.45
N THR A 38 5.35 26.10 23.85
CA THR A 38 3.97 25.71 24.20
C THR A 38 3.94 24.92 25.51
N THR A 39 3.19 25.42 26.50
CA THR A 39 2.96 24.75 27.80
C THR A 39 1.53 24.22 27.95
N THR A 40 0.67 24.47 26.97
CA THR A 40 -0.76 24.12 26.98
C THR A 40 -1.06 22.77 26.32
N THR A 41 -0.04 22.10 25.78
CA THR A 41 -0.18 20.78 25.15
C THR A 41 0.68 19.77 25.90
N ALA A 42 0.12 18.58 26.10
CA ALA A 42 0.82 17.43 26.65
C ALA A 42 0.39 16.18 25.90
N SER A 43 1.28 15.18 25.85
CA SER A 43 1.03 13.91 25.18
C SER A 43 1.44 12.76 26.09
N TRP A 44 0.74 11.65 25.95
CA TRP A 44 0.95 10.44 26.73
C TRP A 44 0.95 9.23 25.82
N TYR A 45 1.70 8.21 26.22
CA TYR A 45 1.71 6.89 25.61
C TYR A 45 1.69 5.85 26.74
N ASP A 46 0.72 4.94 26.72
CA ASP A 46 0.48 3.95 27.78
C ASP A 46 0.53 4.53 29.21
N GLY A 47 -0.14 5.67 29.41
CA GLY A 47 -0.22 6.35 30.71
C GLY A 47 1.05 7.12 31.12
N THR A 48 2.15 7.03 30.36
CA THR A 48 3.40 7.75 30.63
C THR A 48 3.50 9.00 29.75
N ARG A 49 4.00 10.13 30.28
CA ARG A 49 4.24 11.34 29.46
C ARG A 49 5.22 11.01 28.33
N ALA A 50 4.87 11.40 27.11
CA ALA A 50 5.63 11.12 25.92
C ALA A 50 5.65 12.32 24.97
N ILE A 51 6.64 12.37 24.09
CA ILE A 51 6.66 13.28 22.94
C ILE A 51 6.29 12.45 21.72
N ILE A 52 5.24 12.85 21.01
CA ILE A 52 4.78 12.17 19.80
C ILE A 52 5.40 12.87 18.58
N MET A 53 6.16 12.12 17.79
CA MET A 53 6.70 12.59 16.52
C MET A 53 6.01 11.83 15.39
N ALA A 54 5.27 12.55 14.55
CA ALA A 54 4.65 11.99 13.36
C ALA A 54 5.61 12.09 12.17
N VAL A 55 5.98 10.95 11.59
CA VAL A 55 6.72 10.90 10.33
C VAL A 55 5.71 10.77 9.20
N GLN A 56 5.72 11.75 8.28
CA GLN A 56 4.89 11.72 7.09
C GLN A 56 5.77 11.41 5.88
N ARG A 57 5.35 10.44 5.07
CA ARG A 57 6.00 10.19 3.78
C ARG A 57 5.80 11.39 2.86
N GLN A 58 6.78 11.66 2.01
CA GLN A 58 6.59 12.60 0.91
C GLN A 58 5.59 12.04 -0.11
N PRO A 59 4.94 12.89 -0.92
CA PRO A 59 4.17 12.45 -2.08
C PRO A 59 5.00 11.47 -2.92
N ASP A 60 4.36 10.44 -3.48
CA ASP A 60 4.97 9.41 -4.34
C ASP A 60 6.06 8.52 -3.70
N ALA A 61 6.43 8.76 -2.44
CA ALA A 61 7.36 7.91 -1.72
C ALA A 61 6.70 6.58 -1.30
N ASN A 62 7.45 5.48 -1.43
CA ASN A 62 7.01 4.16 -0.96
C ASN A 62 6.97 4.13 0.57
N THR A 63 5.79 3.87 1.13
CA THR A 63 5.57 3.83 2.59
C THR A 63 6.45 2.81 3.29
N VAL A 64 6.66 1.63 2.70
CA VAL A 64 7.46 0.55 3.28
C VAL A 64 8.94 0.92 3.34
N ASP A 65 9.49 1.44 2.23
CA ASP A 65 10.90 1.90 2.18
C ASP A 65 11.15 3.05 3.17
N VAL A 66 10.24 4.03 3.25
CA VAL A 66 10.35 5.14 4.21
C VAL A 66 10.38 4.62 5.64
N VAL A 67 9.49 3.70 6.01
CA VAL A 67 9.49 3.12 7.36
C VAL A 67 10.77 2.33 7.64
N ASP A 68 11.25 1.54 6.67
CA ASP A 68 12.48 0.76 6.83
C ASP A 68 13.69 1.66 7.08
N ARG A 69 13.81 2.78 6.35
CA ARG A 69 14.86 3.77 6.56
C ARG A 69 14.75 4.45 7.92
N VAL A 70 13.53 4.81 8.34
CA VAL A 70 13.31 5.38 9.68
C VAL A 70 13.74 4.39 10.75
N LYS A 71 13.32 3.13 10.65
CA LYS A 71 13.72 2.06 11.58
C LYS A 71 15.22 1.81 11.59
N ALA A 72 15.88 1.88 10.44
CA ALA A 72 17.33 1.73 10.35
C ALA A 72 18.09 2.85 11.06
N MET A 73 17.52 4.06 11.16
CA MET A 73 18.12 5.18 11.89
C MET A 73 17.81 5.14 13.40
N LEU A 74 16.74 4.47 13.83
CA LEU A 74 16.33 4.44 15.25
C LEU A 74 17.43 4.00 16.22
N PRO A 75 18.23 2.96 15.96
CA PRO A 75 19.31 2.54 16.87
C PRO A 75 20.30 3.68 17.14
N SER A 76 20.71 4.41 16.10
CA SER A 76 21.65 5.52 16.25
C SER A 76 21.13 6.67 17.12
N PHE A 77 19.81 6.88 17.13
CA PHE A 77 19.17 7.85 18.01
C PHE A 77 19.01 7.32 19.44
N GLN A 78 18.72 6.03 19.59
CA GLN A 78 18.62 5.39 20.91
C GLN A 78 19.97 5.41 21.64
N ASP A 79 21.08 5.21 20.93
CA ASP A 79 22.43 5.24 21.51
C ASP A 79 22.83 6.64 22.04
N GLN A 80 22.26 7.70 21.47
CA GLN A 80 22.51 9.08 21.89
C GLN A 80 21.57 9.55 23.00
N MET A 81 20.55 8.75 23.36
CA MET A 81 19.58 9.13 24.36
C MET A 81 20.10 8.93 25.79
N PRO A 82 19.72 9.82 26.74
CA PRO A 82 19.93 9.56 28.16
C PRO A 82 19.23 8.26 28.55
N GLY A 83 19.81 7.46 29.45
CA GLY A 83 19.27 6.14 29.83
C GLY A 83 17.84 6.12 30.42
N ALA A 84 17.26 7.29 30.70
CA ALA A 84 15.87 7.44 31.14
C ALA A 84 14.86 7.63 29.98
N ALA A 85 15.34 7.84 28.75
CA ALA A 85 14.49 8.03 27.57
C ALA A 85 14.47 6.75 26.71
N SER A 86 13.31 6.44 26.13
CA SER A 86 13.15 5.34 25.18
C SER A 86 12.29 5.77 24.00
N ILE A 87 12.60 5.24 22.82
CA ILE A 87 11.82 5.46 21.60
C ILE A 87 10.97 4.22 21.35
N LYS A 88 9.65 4.41 21.24
CA LYS A 88 8.71 3.35 20.89
C LYS A 88 7.95 3.71 19.62
N LEU A 89 7.78 2.74 18.74
CA LEU A 89 6.96 2.87 17.54
C LEU A 89 5.48 2.77 17.94
N LEU A 90 4.71 3.81 17.66
CA LEU A 90 3.28 3.87 17.99
C LEU A 90 2.41 3.32 16.85
N ASN A 91 2.56 3.88 15.65
CA ASN A 91 1.75 3.54 14.49
C ASN A 91 2.65 3.35 13.26
N ASP A 92 2.76 2.12 12.80
CA ASP A 92 3.53 1.73 11.64
C ASP A 92 2.59 1.25 10.54
N ARG A 93 2.45 2.04 9.47
CA ARG A 93 1.60 1.68 8.33
C ARG A 93 2.20 0.59 7.44
N SER A 94 3.51 0.35 7.51
CA SER A 94 4.17 -0.68 6.70
C SER A 94 3.77 -2.10 7.12
N THR A 95 3.40 -2.31 8.38
CA THR A 95 3.02 -3.63 8.88
C THR A 95 1.76 -4.14 8.19
N SER A 96 0.70 -3.33 8.12
CA SER A 96 -0.53 -3.70 7.43
C SER A 96 -0.32 -3.93 5.93
N ILE A 97 0.56 -3.14 5.28
CA ILE A 97 0.88 -3.34 3.86
C ILE A 97 1.61 -4.66 3.66
N ARG A 98 2.63 -4.95 4.48
CA ARG A 98 3.39 -6.21 4.40
C ARG A 98 2.50 -7.42 4.66
N GLN A 99 1.67 -7.36 5.70
CA GLN A 99 0.71 -8.43 6.01
C GLN A 99 -0.27 -8.65 4.86
N ALA A 100 -0.84 -7.59 4.28
CA ALA A 100 -1.73 -7.72 3.14
C ALA A 100 -1.04 -8.34 1.91
N VAL A 101 0.21 -7.97 1.63
CA VAL A 101 1.00 -8.57 0.55
C VAL A 101 1.26 -10.06 0.81
N ASP A 102 1.69 -10.42 2.03
CA ASP A 102 1.95 -11.81 2.41
C ASP A 102 0.67 -12.66 2.33
N ASP A 103 -0.45 -12.13 2.83
CA ASP A 103 -1.76 -12.78 2.78
C ASP A 103 -2.22 -13.01 1.35
N VAL A 104 -2.03 -12.02 0.46
CA VAL A 104 -2.40 -12.14 -0.95
C VAL A 104 -1.49 -13.14 -1.66
N GLN A 105 -0.19 -13.14 -1.40
CA GLN A 105 0.72 -14.15 -1.96
C GLN A 105 0.32 -15.57 -1.55
N PHE A 106 0.03 -15.77 -0.26
CA PHE A 106 -0.44 -17.06 0.24
C PHE A 106 -1.78 -17.46 -0.40
N THR A 107 -2.76 -16.55 -0.39
CA THR A 107 -4.10 -16.80 -0.95
C THR A 107 -4.04 -17.11 -2.43
N LEU A 108 -3.18 -16.40 -3.18
CA LEU A 108 -3.03 -16.60 -4.62
C LEU A 108 -2.39 -17.94 -4.94
N LEU A 109 -1.34 -18.33 -4.21
CA LEU A 109 -0.74 -19.67 -4.33
C LEU A 109 -1.74 -20.77 -3.96
N LEU A 110 -2.48 -20.60 -2.86
CA LEU A 110 -3.50 -21.54 -2.42
C LEU A 110 -4.62 -21.67 -3.46
N THR A 111 -5.13 -20.56 -3.98
CA THR A 111 -6.17 -20.53 -5.03
C THR A 111 -5.70 -21.23 -6.29
N ILE A 112 -4.48 -20.94 -6.77
CA ILE A 112 -3.91 -21.64 -7.95
C ILE A 112 -3.82 -23.14 -7.68
N ALA A 113 -3.30 -23.54 -6.52
CA ALA A 113 -3.17 -24.96 -6.17
C ALA A 113 -4.55 -25.65 -6.10
N LEU A 114 -5.55 -25.00 -5.51
CA LEU A 114 -6.92 -25.52 -5.43
C LEU A 114 -7.59 -25.62 -6.80
N VAL A 115 -7.47 -24.58 -7.65
CA VAL A 115 -7.99 -24.58 -9.02
C VAL A 115 -7.37 -25.72 -9.82
N VAL A 116 -6.05 -25.87 -9.77
CA VAL A 116 -5.31 -26.98 -10.41
C VAL A 116 -5.80 -28.32 -9.90
N MET A 117 -5.98 -28.47 -8.59
CA MET A 117 -6.47 -29.73 -7.98
C MET A 117 -7.89 -30.06 -8.44
N VAL A 118 -8.81 -29.11 -8.43
CA VAL A 118 -10.20 -29.31 -8.85
C VAL A 118 -10.25 -29.69 -10.34
N ILE A 119 -9.55 -28.95 -11.21
CA ILE A 119 -9.49 -29.24 -12.64
C ILE A 119 -8.91 -30.64 -12.89
N PHE A 120 -7.85 -31.02 -12.16
CA PHE A 120 -7.27 -32.34 -12.25
C PHE A 120 -8.27 -33.45 -11.86
N VAL A 121 -9.08 -33.23 -10.83
CA VAL A 121 -10.12 -34.19 -10.42
C VAL A 121 -11.20 -34.36 -11.48
N PHE A 122 -11.64 -33.27 -12.12
CA PHE A 122 -12.67 -33.30 -13.16
C PHE A 122 -12.15 -33.89 -14.49
N LEU A 123 -11.00 -33.41 -14.98
CA LEU A 123 -10.49 -33.80 -16.30
C LEU A 123 -9.60 -35.04 -16.27
N ARG A 124 -9.05 -35.42 -15.10
CA ARG A 124 -8.10 -36.54 -14.89
C ARG A 124 -6.91 -36.58 -15.87
N ARG A 125 -6.61 -35.46 -16.53
CA ARG A 125 -5.53 -35.31 -17.51
C ARG A 125 -4.61 -34.16 -17.11
N VAL A 126 -3.37 -34.49 -16.79
CA VAL A 126 -2.34 -33.54 -16.35
C VAL A 126 -2.10 -32.42 -17.38
N THR A 127 -2.15 -32.75 -18.67
CA THR A 127 -1.92 -31.77 -19.76
C THR A 127 -3.00 -30.69 -19.80
N ALA A 128 -4.25 -31.03 -19.49
CA ALA A 128 -5.35 -30.07 -19.43
C ALA A 128 -5.21 -29.13 -18.22
N THR A 129 -4.75 -29.67 -17.09
CA THR A 129 -4.58 -28.93 -15.84
C THR A 129 -3.43 -27.92 -15.89
N ILE A 130 -2.37 -28.19 -16.65
CA ILE A 130 -1.22 -27.29 -16.76
C ILE A 130 -1.59 -25.97 -17.44
N ILE A 131 -2.56 -25.97 -18.37
CA ILE A 131 -2.87 -24.79 -19.17
C ILE A 131 -3.38 -23.63 -18.29
N PRO A 132 -4.38 -23.79 -17.40
CA PRO A 132 -4.78 -22.74 -16.47
C PRO A 132 -3.72 -22.46 -15.40
N ALA A 133 -2.98 -23.48 -14.97
CA ALA A 133 -1.91 -23.34 -13.98
C ALA A 133 -0.82 -22.34 -14.41
N VAL A 134 -0.57 -22.24 -15.72
CA VAL A 134 0.41 -21.32 -16.31
C VAL A 134 -0.24 -20.02 -16.76
N ALA A 135 -1.47 -20.06 -17.29
CA ALA A 135 -2.17 -18.87 -17.76
C ALA A 135 -2.40 -17.83 -16.65
N VAL A 136 -2.73 -18.28 -15.43
CA VAL A 136 -3.06 -17.40 -14.30
C VAL A 136 -1.84 -16.63 -13.77
N PRO A 137 -0.68 -17.26 -13.46
CA PRO A 137 0.52 -16.51 -13.12
C PRO A 137 0.96 -15.52 -14.21
N ILE A 138 0.83 -15.90 -15.48
CA ILE A 138 1.21 -15.01 -16.59
C ILE A 138 0.29 -13.79 -16.66
N SER A 139 -1.03 -13.96 -16.49
CA SER A 139 -1.97 -12.83 -16.51
C SER A 139 -1.72 -11.86 -15.35
N LEU A 140 -1.37 -12.38 -14.17
CA LEU A 140 -0.98 -11.57 -13.02
C LEU A 140 0.30 -10.78 -13.28
N ILE A 141 1.33 -11.43 -13.80
CA ILE A 141 2.60 -10.76 -14.15
C ILE A 141 2.36 -9.67 -15.20
N ALA A 142 1.53 -9.96 -16.21
CA ALA A 142 1.14 -8.97 -17.22
C ALA A 142 0.39 -7.78 -16.61
N THR A 143 -0.51 -8.05 -15.66
CA THR A 143 -1.27 -7.01 -14.94
C THR A 143 -0.35 -6.14 -14.11
N LEU A 144 0.58 -6.74 -13.35
CA LEU A 144 1.59 -6.00 -12.58
C LEU A 144 2.52 -5.18 -13.50
N GLY A 145 2.86 -5.72 -14.67
CA GLY A 145 3.63 -5.00 -15.69
C GLY A 145 2.88 -3.78 -16.23
N ALA A 146 1.58 -3.93 -16.52
CA ALA A 146 0.73 -2.81 -16.93
C ALA A 146 0.60 -1.76 -15.81
N MET A 147 0.38 -2.20 -14.57
CA MET A 147 0.34 -1.31 -13.40
C MET A 147 1.63 -0.49 -13.26
N PHE A 148 2.78 -1.14 -13.44
CA PHE A 148 4.07 -0.45 -13.42
C PHE A 148 4.18 0.60 -14.54
N LEU A 149 3.72 0.30 -15.75
CA LEU A 149 3.73 1.25 -16.89
C LEU A 149 2.83 2.46 -16.66
N PHE A 150 1.68 2.28 -15.99
CA PHE A 150 0.76 3.37 -15.65
C PHE A 150 1.11 4.08 -14.33
N GLY A 151 2.15 3.64 -13.63
CA GLY A 151 2.58 4.23 -12.36
C GLY A 151 1.70 3.89 -11.16
N PHE A 152 0.88 2.84 -11.25
CA PHE A 152 0.05 2.39 -10.14
C PHE A 152 0.90 1.68 -9.07
N SER A 153 0.59 1.96 -7.80
CA SER A 153 1.21 1.28 -6.67
C SER A 153 0.46 0.00 -6.27
N ILE A 154 1.16 -0.92 -5.62
CA ILE A 154 0.54 -2.04 -4.93
C ILE A 154 0.11 -1.57 -3.53
N ASP A 155 -1.19 -1.49 -3.33
CA ASP A 155 -1.86 -1.24 -2.05
C ASP A 155 -2.98 -2.26 -1.79
N ASN A 156 -3.61 -2.15 -0.63
CA ASN A 156 -4.66 -3.09 -0.22
C ASN A 156 -5.83 -3.20 -1.21
N ILE A 157 -6.15 -2.13 -1.94
CA ILE A 157 -7.27 -2.09 -2.89
C ILE A 157 -6.86 -2.76 -4.20
N SER A 158 -5.66 -2.44 -4.69
CA SER A 158 -5.09 -3.14 -5.84
C SER A 158 -4.98 -4.65 -5.59
N LEU A 159 -4.62 -5.05 -4.37
CA LEU A 159 -4.53 -6.45 -3.96
C LEU A 159 -5.90 -7.15 -3.92
N MET A 160 -6.92 -6.47 -3.39
CA MET A 160 -8.31 -6.97 -3.47
C MET A 160 -8.78 -7.12 -4.92
N GLY A 161 -8.45 -6.13 -5.78
CA GLY A 161 -8.76 -6.17 -7.21
C GLY A 161 -8.08 -7.34 -7.91
N LEU A 162 -6.78 -7.55 -7.68
CA LEU A 162 -6.02 -8.70 -8.20
C LEU A 162 -6.64 -10.03 -7.76
N THR A 163 -7.03 -10.13 -6.49
CA THR A 163 -7.64 -11.36 -5.94
C THR A 163 -8.95 -11.71 -6.65
N LEU A 164 -9.80 -10.71 -6.92
CA LEU A 164 -11.05 -10.90 -7.68
C LEU A 164 -10.77 -11.21 -9.16
N ALA A 165 -9.79 -10.53 -9.77
CA ALA A 165 -9.42 -10.72 -11.16
C ALA A 165 -8.91 -12.13 -11.46
N VAL A 166 -8.18 -12.76 -10.51
CA VAL A 166 -7.72 -14.15 -10.66
C VAL A 166 -8.90 -15.10 -10.90
N GLY A 167 -10.00 -14.97 -10.15
CA GLY A 167 -11.18 -15.82 -10.32
C GLY A 167 -11.77 -15.69 -11.72
N LEU A 168 -11.92 -14.45 -12.21
CA LEU A 168 -12.48 -14.17 -13.53
C LEU A 168 -11.62 -14.73 -14.67
N VAL A 169 -10.29 -14.61 -14.56
CA VAL A 169 -9.37 -15.14 -15.59
C VAL A 169 -9.33 -16.67 -15.60
N VAL A 170 -9.42 -17.30 -14.42
CA VAL A 170 -9.47 -18.75 -14.28
C VAL A 170 -10.72 -19.31 -14.99
N ASP A 171 -11.88 -18.71 -14.75
CA ASP A 171 -13.16 -19.17 -15.32
C ASP A 171 -13.12 -19.18 -16.85
N ASP A 172 -12.64 -18.09 -17.48
CA ASP A 172 -12.52 -18.00 -18.93
C ASP A 172 -11.59 -19.08 -19.52
N ALA A 173 -10.47 -19.35 -18.84
CA ALA A 173 -9.53 -20.39 -19.26
C ALA A 173 -10.13 -21.80 -19.14
N ILE A 174 -10.91 -22.05 -18.09
CA ILE A 174 -11.59 -23.33 -17.89
C ILE A 174 -12.65 -23.56 -18.96
N VAL A 175 -13.52 -22.58 -19.20
CA VAL A 175 -14.60 -22.69 -20.20
C VAL A 175 -14.04 -22.97 -21.60
N MET A 176 -12.94 -22.31 -21.98
CA MET A 176 -12.29 -22.57 -23.27
C MET A 176 -11.73 -24.00 -23.34
N LEU A 177 -11.04 -24.45 -22.28
CA LEU A 177 -10.47 -25.81 -22.25
C LEU A 177 -11.52 -26.89 -22.29
N GLU A 178 -12.57 -26.76 -21.47
CA GLU A 178 -13.66 -27.73 -21.42
C GLU A 178 -14.27 -27.91 -22.81
N ASN A 179 -14.46 -26.81 -23.55
CA ASN A 179 -15.01 -26.89 -24.90
C ASN A 179 -14.08 -27.58 -25.91
N ILE A 180 -12.77 -27.31 -25.82
CA ILE A 180 -11.78 -27.98 -26.67
C ILE A 180 -11.76 -29.47 -26.36
N PHE A 181 -11.76 -29.86 -25.09
CA PHE A 181 -11.76 -31.26 -24.67
C PHE A 181 -13.04 -31.98 -25.07
N ARG A 182 -14.21 -31.33 -24.94
CA ARG A 182 -15.49 -31.84 -25.44
C ARG A 182 -15.41 -32.21 -26.93
N HIS A 183 -14.85 -31.34 -27.77
CA HIS A 183 -14.65 -31.65 -29.19
C HIS A 183 -13.61 -32.73 -29.46
N MET A 184 -12.59 -32.87 -28.62
CA MET A 184 -11.63 -33.97 -28.75
C MET A 184 -12.25 -35.32 -28.38
N GLU A 185 -13.10 -35.37 -27.36
CA GLU A 185 -13.69 -36.62 -26.86
C GLU A 185 -14.98 -37.02 -27.58
N GLU A 186 -15.87 -36.08 -27.89
CA GLU A 186 -17.16 -36.36 -28.55
C GLU A 186 -17.05 -36.37 -30.08
N ASP A 187 -16.39 -35.37 -30.68
CA ASP A 187 -16.27 -35.24 -32.14
C ASP A 187 -15.04 -35.99 -32.69
N GLY A 188 -14.16 -36.50 -31.83
CA GLY A 188 -12.93 -37.21 -32.22
C GLY A 188 -11.90 -36.34 -32.95
N LEU A 189 -11.96 -35.02 -32.79
CA LEU A 189 -11.07 -34.08 -33.48
C LEU A 189 -9.65 -34.12 -32.92
N SER A 190 -8.67 -33.80 -33.79
CA SER A 190 -7.29 -33.60 -33.34
C SER A 190 -7.20 -32.38 -32.41
N ALA A 191 -6.18 -32.31 -31.53
CA ALA A 191 -6.03 -31.21 -30.58
C ALA A 191 -6.00 -29.82 -31.27
N PHE A 192 -5.37 -29.74 -32.44
CA PHE A 192 -5.31 -28.50 -33.21
C PHE A 192 -6.69 -28.13 -33.78
N ASP A 193 -7.38 -29.08 -34.41
CA ASP A 193 -8.69 -28.82 -35.01
C ASP A 193 -9.75 -28.49 -33.94
N ALA A 194 -9.71 -29.22 -32.82
CA ALA A 194 -10.56 -28.95 -31.65
C ALA A 194 -10.28 -27.56 -31.06
N SER A 195 -9.01 -27.13 -30.98
CA SER A 195 -8.67 -25.79 -30.51
C SER A 195 -9.21 -24.68 -31.43
N LEU A 196 -9.13 -24.87 -32.75
CA LEU A 196 -9.65 -23.91 -33.72
C LEU A 196 -11.17 -23.84 -33.69
N LYS A 197 -11.85 -24.99 -33.61
CA LYS A 197 -13.31 -25.06 -33.49
C LYS A 197 -13.78 -24.45 -32.17
N GLY A 198 -13.16 -24.85 -31.06
CA GLY A 198 -13.49 -24.35 -29.73
C GLY A 198 -13.30 -22.84 -29.59
N ALA A 199 -12.21 -22.30 -30.15
CA ALA A 199 -11.96 -20.86 -30.18
C ALA A 199 -13.00 -20.09 -31.02
N ARG A 200 -13.51 -20.67 -32.11
CA ARG A 200 -14.58 -20.05 -32.92
C ARG A 200 -15.92 -20.02 -32.22
N GLU A 201 -16.24 -21.05 -31.44
CA GLU A 201 -17.52 -21.13 -30.71
C GLU A 201 -17.54 -20.21 -29.49
N ILE A 202 -16.47 -20.17 -28.71
CA ILE A 202 -16.44 -19.51 -27.40
C ILE A 202 -15.67 -18.18 -27.42
N GLY A 203 -14.74 -17.98 -28.34
CA GLY A 203 -13.88 -16.80 -28.36
C GLY A 203 -14.66 -15.48 -28.39
N PHE A 204 -15.74 -15.42 -29.18
CA PHE A 204 -16.60 -14.23 -29.20
C PHE A 204 -17.28 -13.99 -27.84
N THR A 205 -17.73 -15.05 -27.17
CA THR A 205 -18.37 -14.98 -25.86
C THR A 205 -17.40 -14.47 -24.78
N ILE A 206 -16.18 -15.01 -24.71
CA ILE A 206 -15.15 -14.58 -23.76
C ILE A 206 -14.78 -13.11 -23.98
N ILE A 207 -14.57 -12.70 -25.22
CA ILE A 207 -14.30 -11.29 -25.55
C ILE A 207 -15.47 -10.39 -25.12
N SER A 208 -16.71 -10.82 -25.37
CA SER A 208 -17.90 -10.06 -24.99
C SER A 208 -18.02 -9.92 -23.47
N ILE A 209 -17.76 -10.97 -22.70
CA ILE A 209 -17.77 -10.95 -21.23
C ILE A 209 -16.67 -10.01 -20.72
N SER A 210 -15.45 -10.14 -21.24
CA SER A 210 -14.31 -9.29 -20.89
C SER A 210 -14.60 -7.80 -21.14
N ILE A 211 -15.12 -7.45 -22.32
CA ILE A 211 -15.48 -6.06 -22.65
C ILE A 211 -16.60 -5.56 -21.74
N SER A 212 -17.60 -6.40 -21.45
CA SER A 212 -18.70 -6.05 -20.57
C SER A 212 -18.22 -5.76 -19.15
N LEU A 213 -17.30 -6.58 -18.63
CA LEU A 213 -16.68 -6.38 -17.33
C LEU A 213 -15.93 -5.05 -17.29
N VAL A 214 -15.08 -4.78 -18.28
CA VAL A 214 -14.38 -3.50 -18.40
C VAL A 214 -15.37 -2.35 -18.44
N ALA A 215 -16.45 -2.45 -19.22
CA ALA A 215 -17.47 -1.42 -19.35
C ALA A 215 -18.19 -1.11 -18.02
N VAL A 216 -18.40 -2.12 -17.16
CA VAL A 216 -18.98 -1.94 -15.82
C VAL A 216 -18.05 -1.16 -14.89
N PHE A 217 -16.72 -1.29 -15.06
CA PHE A 217 -15.75 -0.56 -14.23
C PHE A 217 -15.40 0.85 -14.75
N ILE A 218 -15.68 1.19 -16.02
CA ILE A 218 -15.42 2.54 -16.57
C ILE A 218 -16.06 3.66 -15.73
N PRO A 219 -17.36 3.60 -15.34
CA PRO A 219 -17.95 4.64 -14.50
C PRO A 219 -17.24 4.80 -13.16
N VAL A 220 -16.79 3.70 -12.54
CA VAL A 220 -16.08 3.71 -11.26
C VAL A 220 -14.72 4.41 -11.40
N LEU A 221 -14.01 4.16 -12.49
CA LEU A 221 -12.73 4.84 -12.79
C LEU A 221 -12.91 6.34 -13.02
N LEU A 222 -14.06 6.75 -13.56
CA LEU A 222 -14.39 8.15 -13.84
C LEU A 222 -15.06 8.87 -12.65
N MET A 223 -15.36 8.18 -11.54
CA MET A 223 -15.89 8.83 -10.35
C MET A 223 -14.84 9.73 -9.71
N GLY A 224 -15.08 11.04 -9.71
CA GLY A 224 -14.23 12.01 -9.01
C GLY A 224 -14.39 11.99 -7.48
N GLY A 225 -13.52 12.72 -6.78
CA GLY A 225 -13.64 12.96 -5.33
C GLY A 225 -12.83 12.00 -4.46
N VAL A 226 -13.33 11.70 -3.24
CA VAL A 226 -12.65 10.79 -2.30
C VAL A 226 -12.61 9.36 -2.85
N ILE A 227 -13.67 8.93 -3.54
CA ILE A 227 -13.75 7.62 -4.18
C ILE A 227 -12.78 7.55 -5.37
N GLY A 228 -12.68 8.60 -6.19
CA GLY A 228 -11.70 8.66 -7.28
C GLY A 228 -10.23 8.66 -6.84
N ARG A 229 -9.92 9.20 -5.65
CA ARG A 229 -8.57 9.17 -5.05
C ARG A 229 -8.22 7.85 -4.35
N ILE A 230 -9.21 6.97 -4.21
CA ILE A 230 -9.01 5.60 -3.72
C ILE A 230 -8.65 4.66 -4.89
N PHE A 231 -8.97 5.04 -6.15
CA PHE A 231 -8.71 4.28 -7.37
C PHE A 231 -7.66 4.90 -8.31
N ASN A 232 -7.15 6.10 -8.02
CA ASN A 232 -6.04 6.77 -8.74
C ASN A 232 -4.82 6.94 -7.85
#